data_AF-A0A1D1ZKI4-F1
#
_entry.id   AF-A0A1D1ZKI4-F1
#
_cell.length_a   1.000
_cell.length_b   1.000
_cell.length_c   1.000
_cell.angle_alpha   90.00
_cell.angle_beta   90.00
_cell.angle_gamma   90.00
#
_symmetry.space_group_name_H-M   'P 1'
#
loop_
_entity.id
_entity.type
_entity.pdbx_description
1 polymer ?
#
loop_
_entity_poly.entity_id
_entity_poly.type
_entity_poly.pdbx_seq_one_letter_code
_entity_poly.pdbx_strand_id
1 'polypeptide(L)'
;WSYVSPNPTPRPSLVGMVAPAAPELQILLFPLMAPGHIIPITHMATLFARRGVGCTIVTTPTCASLVRRDLLRATASGHTIALHLIELPSADVGLPHGLDSLTMVTSPETNSRFFSALELLRPTFERLLRERRPDAVVT
;
A
#
# COMPACT_ATOMS: atom_id res chain seq x y z
N TRP A 1 -57.36 -16.12 -25.35
CA TRP A 1 -55.93 -15.85 -25.54
C TRP A 1 -55.27 -15.78 -24.18
N SER A 2 -54.78 -16.92 -23.69
CA SER A 2 -54.22 -17.04 -22.34
C SER A 2 -52.70 -16.82 -22.44
N TYR A 3 -52.22 -15.69 -21.93
CA TYR A 3 -50.80 -15.38 -21.86
C TYR A 3 -50.18 -16.19 -20.71
N VAL A 4 -49.36 -17.18 -21.03
CA VAL A 4 -48.59 -17.97 -20.06
C VAL A 4 -47.23 -17.30 -19.90
N SER A 5 -46.95 -16.76 -18.71
CA SER A 5 -45.62 -16.23 -18.38
C SER A 5 -44.58 -17.35 -18.39
N PRO A 6 -43.38 -17.14 -18.95
CA PRO A 6 -42.30 -18.12 -18.86
C PRO A 6 -41.74 -18.17 -17.43
N ASN A 7 -41.54 -19.39 -16.94
CA ASN A 7 -40.93 -19.70 -15.65
C ASN A 7 -39.51 -19.09 -15.58
N PRO A 8 -39.11 -18.36 -14.51
CA PRO A 8 -37.76 -17.83 -14.42
C PRO A 8 -36.73 -18.96 -14.38
N THR A 9 -35.69 -18.83 -15.19
CA THR A 9 -34.51 -19.69 -15.15
C THR A 9 -33.88 -19.65 -13.74
N PRO A 10 -33.49 -20.80 -13.17
CA PRO A 10 -32.84 -20.82 -11.87
C PRO A 10 -31.51 -20.06 -11.95
N ARG A 11 -31.32 -19.09 -11.04
CA ARG A 11 -30.03 -18.43 -10.86
C ARG A 11 -28.97 -19.48 -10.54
N PRO A 12 -27.78 -19.45 -11.16
CA PRO A 12 -26.70 -20.32 -10.74
C PRO A 12 -26.42 -20.03 -9.25
N SER A 13 -26.56 -21.07 -8.44
CA SER A 13 -26.20 -21.06 -7.03
C SER A 13 -24.72 -20.69 -6.92
N LEU A 14 -24.45 -19.57 -6.26
CA LEU A 14 -23.10 -19.19 -5.81
C LEU A 14 -22.66 -20.23 -4.78
N VAL A 15 -22.08 -21.34 -5.26
CA VAL A 15 -21.26 -22.22 -4.45
C VAL A 15 -20.26 -21.32 -3.75
N GLY A 16 -20.27 -21.35 -2.42
CA GLY A 16 -19.58 -20.40 -1.56
C GLY A 16 -18.13 -20.24 -1.94
N MET A 17 -17.82 -19.14 -2.63
CA MET A 17 -16.49 -18.56 -2.60
C MET A 17 -16.35 -17.98 -1.20
N VAL A 18 -15.87 -18.81 -0.28
CA VAL A 18 -15.39 -18.34 1.01
C VAL A 18 -14.30 -17.33 0.69
N ALA A 19 -14.58 -16.06 0.95
CA ALA A 19 -13.54 -15.03 0.93
C ALA A 19 -12.42 -15.52 1.84
N PRO A 20 -11.14 -15.42 1.42
CA PRO A 20 -10.03 -15.84 2.27
C PRO A 20 -10.22 -15.22 3.65
N ALA A 21 -10.09 -16.04 4.70
CA ALA A 21 -10.16 -15.56 6.07
C ALA A 21 -9.21 -14.35 6.22
N ALA A 22 -9.68 -13.30 6.89
CA ALA A 22 -8.86 -12.12 7.12
C ALA A 22 -7.54 -12.56 7.77
N PRO A 23 -6.39 -12.00 7.33
CA PRO A 23 -5.11 -12.48 7.83
C PRO A 23 -5.01 -12.23 9.33
N GLU A 24 -4.57 -13.25 10.08
CA GLU A 24 -4.50 -13.22 11.55
C GLU A 24 -3.50 -12.18 12.08
N LEU A 25 -2.48 -11.84 11.28
CA LEU A 25 -1.46 -10.84 11.58
C LEU A 25 -1.41 -9.76 10.48
N GLN A 26 -1.38 -8.49 10.86
CA GLN A 26 -1.27 -7.32 9.99
C GLN A 26 0.01 -6.53 10.28
N ILE A 27 0.88 -6.38 9.28
CA ILE A 27 2.10 -5.58 9.37
C ILE A 27 1.97 -4.32 8.51
N LEU A 28 2.29 -3.16 9.09
CA LEU A 28 2.47 -1.91 8.37
C LEU A 28 3.95 -1.72 8.05
N LEU A 29 4.31 -1.62 6.77
CA LEU A 29 5.66 -1.32 6.32
C LEU A 29 5.73 0.15 5.86
N PHE A 30 6.59 0.94 6.47
CA PHE A 30 6.73 2.37 6.21
C PHE A 30 8.18 2.76 5.90
N PRO A 31 8.69 2.35 4.73
CA PRO A 31 10.07 2.60 4.35
C PRO A 31 10.32 4.05 3.95
N LEU A 32 11.60 4.44 3.97
CA LEU A 32 12.06 5.64 3.29
C LEU A 32 11.74 5.57 1.77
N MET A 33 11.30 6.69 1.20
CA MET A 33 10.89 6.83 -0.20
C MET A 33 12.11 6.90 -1.13
N ALA A 34 12.84 5.79 -1.23
CA ALA A 34 13.99 5.61 -2.10
C ALA A 34 14.00 4.18 -2.67
N PRO A 35 14.49 3.97 -3.92
CA PRO A 35 14.55 2.65 -4.56
C PRO A 35 15.23 1.58 -3.69
N GLY A 36 16.34 1.96 -3.03
CA GLY A 36 17.11 1.09 -2.15
C GLY A 36 16.36 0.60 -0.90
N HIS A 37 15.23 1.21 -0.57
CA HIS A 37 14.39 0.83 0.57
C HIS A 37 13.07 0.20 0.12
N ILE A 38 12.38 0.80 -0.86
CA ILE A 38 11.04 0.34 -1.28
C ILE A 38 11.07 -1.04 -1.96
N ILE A 39 12.12 -1.34 -2.73
CA ILE A 39 12.25 -2.64 -3.42
C ILE A 39 12.48 -3.78 -2.41
N PRO A 40 13.48 -3.71 -1.50
CA PRO A 40 13.64 -4.73 -0.45
C PRO A 40 12.40 -4.92 0.42
N ILE A 41 11.73 -3.82 0.79
CA ILE A 41 10.53 -3.86 1.64
C ILE A 41 9.35 -4.52 0.90
N THR A 42 9.23 -4.33 -0.41
CA THR A 42 8.24 -5.06 -1.21
C THR A 42 8.52 -6.57 -1.26
N HIS A 43 9.78 -6.96 -1.39
CA HIS A 43 10.16 -8.38 -1.32
C HIS A 43 9.89 -8.96 0.08
N MET A 44 10.17 -8.19 1.13
CA MET A 44 9.88 -8.58 2.51
C MET A 44 8.37 -8.77 2.74
N ALA A 45 7.54 -7.84 2.29
CA ALA A 45 6.08 -7.96 2.33
C ALA A 45 5.60 -9.22 1.60
N THR A 46 6.22 -9.56 0.46
CA THR A 46 5.93 -10.81 -0.26
C THR A 46 6.30 -12.05 0.56
N LEU A 47 7.43 -12.04 1.28
CA LEU A 47 7.83 -13.14 2.17
C LEU A 47 6.89 -13.30 3.38
N PHE A 48 6.36 -12.20 3.92
CA PHE A 48 5.36 -12.23 4.98
C PHE A 48 4.01 -12.74 4.47
N ALA A 49 3.55 -12.24 3.32
CA ALA A 49 2.27 -12.64 2.76
C ALA A 49 2.23 -14.12 2.35
N ARG A 50 3.36 -14.70 1.93
CA ARG A 50 3.50 -16.16 1.71
C ARG A 50 3.26 -17.00 2.96
N ARG A 51 3.34 -16.40 4.16
CA ARG A 51 3.06 -17.04 5.45
C ARG A 51 1.68 -16.67 6.00
N GLY A 52 0.81 -16.10 5.18
CA GLY A 52 -0.54 -15.70 5.60
C GLY A 52 -0.60 -14.39 6.40
N VAL A 53 0.46 -13.58 6.38
CA VAL A 53 0.49 -12.27 7.05
C VAL A 53 0.00 -11.18 6.09
N GLY A 54 -0.98 -10.40 6.52
CA GLY A 54 -1.44 -9.22 5.78
C GLY A 54 -0.41 -8.11 5.86
N CYS A 55 -0.05 -7.51 4.72
CA CYS A 55 0.93 -6.43 4.67
C CYS A 55 0.32 -5.17 4.06
N THR A 56 0.57 -4.00 4.66
CA THR A 56 0.32 -2.70 4.03
C THR A 56 1.62 -1.95 3.88
N ILE A 57 2.03 -1.65 2.64
CA ILE A 57 3.18 -0.81 2.35
C ILE A 57 2.70 0.64 2.20
N VAL A 58 3.22 1.53 3.03
CA VAL A 58 2.95 2.96 2.98
C VAL A 58 4.07 3.65 2.20
N THR A 59 3.76 4.35 1.11
CA THR A 59 4.78 4.98 0.25
C THR A 59 4.20 6.10 -0.61
N THR A 60 5.02 6.75 -1.44
CA THR A 60 4.62 7.84 -2.34
C THR A 60 4.34 7.34 -3.76
N PRO A 61 3.60 8.10 -4.60
CA PRO A 61 3.30 7.70 -5.98
C PRO A 61 4.52 7.31 -6.83
N THR A 62 5.63 8.05 -6.73
CA THR A 62 6.86 7.71 -7.48
C THR A 62 7.42 6.35 -7.03
N CYS A 63 7.55 6.11 -5.73
CA CYS A 63 8.06 4.84 -5.22
C CYS A 63 7.11 3.67 -5.48
N ALA A 64 5.80 3.90 -5.42
CA ALA A 64 4.78 2.90 -5.75
C ALA A 64 4.91 2.39 -7.19
N SER A 65 5.23 3.28 -8.13
CA SER A 65 5.40 2.95 -9.55
C SER A 65 6.56 1.98 -9.77
N LEU A 66 7.61 2.04 -8.95
CA LEU A 66 8.77 1.14 -9.04
C LEU A 66 8.41 -0.32 -8.73
N VAL A 67 7.44 -0.54 -7.85
CA VAL A 67 7.12 -1.87 -7.30
C VAL A 67 5.76 -2.41 -7.76
N ARG A 68 5.03 -1.63 -8.56
CA ARG A 68 3.69 -1.98 -9.06
C ARG A 68 3.64 -3.36 -9.72
N ARG A 69 4.63 -3.70 -10.55
CA ARG A 69 4.67 -4.99 -11.25
C ARG A 69 4.82 -6.17 -10.28
N ASP A 70 5.65 -6.02 -9.26
CA ASP A 70 5.85 -7.06 -8.25
C ASP A 70 4.61 -7.27 -7.40
N LEU A 71 3.97 -6.19 -6.98
CA LEU A 71 2.73 -6.24 -6.20
C LEU A 71 1.56 -6.85 -6.99
N LEU A 72 1.44 -6.53 -8.29
CA LEU A 72 0.45 -7.17 -9.16
C LEU A 72 0.64 -8.69 -9.24
N ARG A 73 1.89 -9.15 -9.37
CA ARG A 73 2.20 -10.59 -9.37
C ARG A 73 1.91 -11.25 -8.03
N ALA A 74 2.26 -10.59 -6.94
CA ALA A 74 1.97 -11.09 -5.59
C ALA A 74 0.47 -11.24 -5.38
N THR A 75 -0.31 -10.22 -5.74
CA THR A 75 -1.78 -10.22 -5.65
C THR A 75 -2.41 -11.31 -6.53
N ALA A 76 -1.93 -11.47 -7.76
CA ALA A 76 -2.39 -12.55 -8.65
C ALA A 76 -2.10 -13.96 -8.11
N SER A 77 -1.13 -14.08 -7.21
CA SER A 77 -0.80 -15.33 -6.51
C SER A 77 -1.58 -15.51 -5.19
N GLY A 78 -2.58 -14.64 -4.92
CA GLY A 78 -3.42 -14.69 -3.73
C GLY A 78 -2.80 -14.07 -2.47
N HIS A 79 -1.67 -13.38 -2.58
CA HIS A 79 -1.05 -12.71 -1.43
C HIS A 79 -1.76 -11.41 -1.07
N THR A 80 -2.00 -11.20 0.23
CA THR A 80 -2.66 -9.98 0.74
C THR A 80 -1.62 -8.90 1.02
N ILE A 81 -1.28 -8.11 0.00
CA ILE A 81 -0.39 -6.95 0.12
C ILE A 81 -1.13 -5.72 -0.42
N ALA A 82 -1.37 -4.77 0.48
CA ALA A 82 -1.98 -3.48 0.15
C ALA A 82 -0.90 -2.40 -0.01
N LEU A 83 -1.21 -1.41 -0.84
CA LEU A 83 -0.43 -0.19 -0.96
C LEU A 83 -1.24 0.99 -0.40
N HIS A 84 -0.63 1.81 0.44
CA HIS A 84 -1.21 3.04 0.92
C HIS A 84 -0.35 4.22 0.46
N LEU A 85 -0.91 5.03 -0.43
CA LEU A 85 -0.23 6.21 -0.96
C LEU A 85 -0.33 7.36 0.03
N ILE A 86 0.79 8.04 0.24
CA ILE A 86 0.86 9.30 0.99
C ILE A 86 1.50 10.38 0.14
N GLU A 87 1.17 11.62 0.45
CA GLU A 87 1.78 12.81 -0.12
C GLU A 87 2.75 13.40 0.90
N LEU A 88 3.91 13.85 0.43
CA LEU A 88 4.81 14.63 1.28
C LEU A 88 4.22 16.03 1.48
N PRO A 89 4.35 16.62 2.68
CA PRO A 89 4.00 18.02 2.95
C PRO A 89 5.04 18.97 2.34
N SER A 90 5.24 18.85 1.02
CA SER A 90 6.30 19.52 0.27
C SER A 90 6.16 21.05 0.30
N ALA A 91 4.93 21.56 0.29
CA ALA A 91 4.66 23.00 0.35
C ALA A 91 5.13 23.62 1.68
N ASP A 92 4.94 22.91 2.79
CA ASP A 92 5.25 23.41 4.14
C ASP A 92 6.76 23.61 4.38
N VAL A 93 7.59 22.95 3.56
CA VAL A 93 9.05 23.01 3.64
C VAL A 93 9.70 23.67 2.41
N GLY A 94 8.89 24.17 1.46
CA GLY A 94 9.39 24.81 0.24
C GLY A 94 10.03 23.85 -0.76
N LEU A 95 9.59 22.59 -0.81
CA LEU A 95 9.97 21.64 -1.85
C LEU A 95 9.14 21.86 -3.13
N PRO A 96 9.70 21.57 -4.31
CA PRO A 96 8.93 21.54 -5.54
C PRO A 96 7.74 20.59 -5.45
N HIS A 97 6.61 20.99 -6.05
CA HIS A 97 5.44 20.13 -6.16
C HIS A 97 5.80 18.83 -6.90
N GLY A 98 5.35 17.69 -6.36
CA GLY A 98 5.60 16.36 -6.92
C GLY A 98 6.97 15.77 -6.58
N LEU A 99 7.84 16.47 -5.84
CA LEU A 99 9.05 15.86 -5.29
C LEU A 99 8.67 14.98 -4.09
N ASP A 100 8.62 13.67 -4.31
CA ASP A 100 8.13 12.66 -3.36
C ASP A 100 9.06 11.44 -3.21
N SER A 101 10.24 11.48 -3.82
CA SER A 101 11.26 10.43 -3.77
C SER A 101 12.65 11.04 -3.63
N LEU A 102 13.52 10.38 -2.86
CA LEU A 102 14.91 10.80 -2.65
C LEU A 102 15.71 10.81 -3.97
N THR A 103 15.26 10.07 -5.00
CA THR A 103 15.88 10.10 -6.34
C THR A 103 15.72 11.42 -7.07
N MET A 104 14.76 12.26 -6.65
CA MET A 104 14.48 13.56 -7.24
C MET A 104 15.24 14.71 -6.55
N VAL A 105 15.94 14.40 -5.46
CA VAL A 105 16.76 15.35 -4.71
C VAL A 105 18.09 15.58 -5.44
N THR A 106 18.42 16.85 -5.70
CA THR A 106 19.59 17.23 -6.52
C THR A 106 20.58 18.14 -5.78
N SER A 107 20.25 18.58 -4.56
CA SER A 107 21.10 19.48 -3.78
C SER A 107 21.03 19.20 -2.27
N PRO A 108 22.03 19.61 -1.47
CA PRO A 108 21.97 19.49 -0.01
C PRO A 108 20.78 20.22 0.61
N GLU A 109 20.37 21.36 0.03
CA GLU A 109 19.22 22.13 0.49
C GLU A 109 17.90 21.38 0.25
N THR A 110 17.70 20.83 -0.95
CA THR A 110 16.52 20.00 -1.24
C THR A 110 16.51 18.71 -0.44
N ASN A 111 17.69 18.15 -0.14
CA ASN A 111 17.83 17.00 0.76
C ASN A 111 17.37 17.34 2.18
N SER A 112 17.85 18.46 2.75
CA SER A 112 17.43 18.89 4.09
C SER A 112 15.91 19.10 4.17
N ARG A 113 15.33 19.77 3.16
CA ARG A 113 13.89 20.00 3.10
C ARG A 113 13.10 18.69 2.95
N PHE A 114 13.61 17.72 2.19
CA PHE A 114 13.00 16.40 2.06
C PHE A 114 12.88 15.71 3.42
N PHE A 115 13.94 15.70 4.22
CA PHE A 115 13.88 15.13 5.57
C PHE A 115 12.97 15.93 6.50
N SER A 116 12.93 17.26 6.41
CA SER A 116 11.94 18.05 7.14
C SER A 116 10.49 17.69 6.75
N ALA A 117 10.21 17.40 5.47
CA ALA A 117 8.88 16.94 5.05
C ALA A 117 8.53 15.57 5.65
N LEU A 118 9.50 14.67 5.80
CA LEU A 118 9.29 13.37 6.45
C LEU A 118 8.94 13.52 7.93
N GLU A 119 9.57 14.44 8.65
CA GLU A 119 9.25 14.72 10.05
C GLU A 119 7.79 15.18 10.22
N LEU A 120 7.29 15.97 9.26
CA LEU A 120 5.91 16.44 9.22
C LEU A 120 4.88 15.33 8.90
N LEU A 121 5.31 14.12 8.51
CA LEU A 121 4.39 12.98 8.30
C LEU A 121 3.91 12.34 9.60
N ARG A 122 4.48 12.70 10.76
CA ARG A 122 4.10 12.10 12.06
C ARG A 122 2.57 12.04 12.28
N PRO A 123 1.77 13.10 12.07
CA PRO A 123 0.33 13.04 12.28
C PRO A 123 -0.37 12.05 11.33
N THR A 124 0.08 11.97 10.07
CA THR A 124 -0.41 11.00 9.08
C THR A 124 -0.10 9.58 9.52
N PHE A 125 1.13 9.34 10.00
CA PHE A 125 1.55 8.04 10.49
C PHE A 125 0.76 7.62 11.74
N GLU A 126 0.60 8.51 12.72
CA GLU A 126 -0.22 8.24 13.91
C GLU A 126 -1.68 7.93 13.57
N ARG A 127 -2.26 8.66 12.62
CA ARG A 127 -3.60 8.39 12.11
C ARG A 127 -3.70 7.02 11.47
N LEU A 128 -2.72 6.63 10.66
CA LEU A 128 -2.67 5.31 10.04
C LEU A 128 -2.60 4.18 11.08
N LEU A 129 -1.80 4.34 12.14
CA LEU A 129 -1.74 3.36 13.22
C LEU A 129 -3.08 3.22 13.94
N ARG A 130 -3.78 4.33 14.21
CA ARG A 130 -5.10 4.30 14.86
C ARG A 130 -6.19 3.66 13.99
N GLU A 131 -6.19 3.97 12.70
CA GLU A 131 -7.19 3.49 11.74
C GLU A 131 -6.97 2.00 11.39
N ARG A 132 -5.72 1.60 11.14
CA ARG A 132 -5.39 0.24 10.68
C ARG A 132 -5.13 -0.75 11.80
N ARG A 133 -4.72 -0.27 12.97
CA ARG A 133 -4.36 -1.09 14.15
C ARG A 133 -3.47 -2.30 13.77
N PRO A 134 -2.31 -2.06 13.12
CA PRO A 134 -1.42 -3.17 12.78
C PRO A 134 -0.83 -3.80 14.04
N ASP A 135 -0.52 -5.09 13.98
CA ASP A 135 0.14 -5.82 15.06
C ASP A 135 1.63 -5.48 15.18
N ALA A 136 2.24 -5.06 14.06
CA ALA A 136 3.63 -4.63 14.02
C ALA A 136 3.87 -3.55 12.94
N VAL A 137 4.94 -2.79 13.14
CA VAL A 137 5.43 -1.78 12.19
C VAL A 137 6.89 -2.10 11.84
N VAL A 138 7.23 -2.00 10.56
CA VAL A 138 8.61 -2.02 10.06
C VAL A 138 8.87 -0.69 9.34
N THR A 139 9.91 0.05 9.74
CA THR A 139 10.28 1.37 9.20
C THR A 139 11.68 1.36 8.61
#